data_AF-A0AAW1U499-F1
#
_entry.id   AF-A0AAW1U499-F1
#
_cell.length_a   1.000
_cell.length_b   1.000
_cell.length_c   1.000
_cell.angle_alpha   90.00
_cell.angle_beta   90.00
_cell.angle_gamma   90.00
#
_symmetry.space_group_name_H-M   'P 1'
#
loop_
_entity.id
_entity.type
_entity.pdbx_description
1 polymer ?
#
loop_
_entity_poly.entity_id
_entity_poly.type
_entity_poly.pdbx_seq_one_letter_code
_entity_poly.pdbx_strand_id
1 'polypeptide(L)'
;MYDISYPKKLINKLLYTIPIDLFENSTSIQSDSVNSTNEGPVTSENKQYFSLPLIKELTPKIANVIKQSQEIILAHKQLKPERMLFSQLKDRTKPLDRSHVIYEIPYQDCSLKYIGQKQRNLKS
;
A
#
# COMPACT_ATOMS: atom_id res chain seq x y z
N MET A 1 39.12 4.42 2.81
CA MET A 1 38.61 5.70 2.28
C MET A 1 37.10 5.71 2.52
N TYR A 2 36.60 6.54 3.44
CA TYR A 2 35.18 6.56 3.82
C TYR A 2 34.35 7.23 2.72
N ASP A 3 33.34 6.52 2.19
CA ASP A 3 32.43 7.05 1.16
C ASP A 3 31.39 7.98 1.82
N ILE A 4 31.60 9.29 1.67
CA ILE A 4 30.71 10.35 2.19
C ILE A 4 29.44 10.50 1.31
N SER A 5 29.21 9.59 0.36
CA SER A 5 28.07 9.61 -0.55
C SER A 5 26.71 9.30 0.13
N TYR A 6 26.68 9.00 1.42
CA TYR A 6 25.46 8.87 2.22
C TYR A 6 25.26 10.17 3.02
N PRO A 7 24.20 10.98 2.78
CA PRO A 7 22.84 10.59 2.38
C PRO A 7 22.43 10.86 0.92
N LYS A 8 23.33 11.38 0.06
CA LYS A 8 22.99 11.81 -1.31
C LYS A 8 22.40 10.69 -2.19
N LYS A 9 22.94 9.47 -2.10
CA LYS A 9 22.42 8.30 -2.82
C LYS A 9 20.98 7.96 -2.42
N LEU A 10 20.65 8.11 -1.14
CA LEU A 10 19.31 7.84 -0.61
C LEU A 10 18.31 8.92 -1.07
N ILE A 11 18.71 10.19 -0.97
CA ILE A 11 17.90 11.33 -1.40
C ILE A 11 17.57 11.23 -2.89
N ASN A 12 18.56 10.96 -3.74
CA ASN A 12 18.33 10.84 -5.18
C ASN A 12 17.43 9.66 -5.55
N LYS A 13 17.53 8.53 -4.82
CA LYS A 13 16.61 7.41 -5.00
C LYS A 13 15.16 7.82 -4.67
N LEU A 14 14.94 8.54 -3.57
CA LEU A 14 13.60 9.01 -3.17
C LEU A 14 13.00 10.10 -4.09
N LEU A 15 13.86 10.89 -4.75
CA LEU A 15 13.43 12.00 -5.59
C LEU A 15 13.20 11.59 -7.05
N TYR A 16 14.01 10.65 -7.58
CA TYR A 16 14.09 10.43 -9.04
C TYR A 16 13.68 9.02 -9.51
N THR A 17 13.27 8.10 -8.62
CA THR A 17 12.79 6.75 -9.02
C THR A 17 11.29 6.58 -8.95
N ILE A 18 10.49 7.65 -8.89
CA ILE A 18 9.03 7.55 -8.99
C ILE A 18 8.70 7.49 -10.49
N PRO A 19 8.28 6.35 -11.04
CA PRO A 19 7.77 6.31 -12.41
C PRO A 19 6.50 7.15 -12.48
N ILE A 20 6.43 8.03 -13.48
CA ILE A 20 5.30 8.92 -13.77
C ILE A 20 4.08 8.14 -14.28
N ASP A 21 4.26 6.85 -14.58
CA ASP A 21 3.29 5.96 -15.23
C ASP A 21 2.09 5.55 -14.35
N LEU A 22 1.86 6.21 -13.22
CA LEU A 22 0.66 5.99 -12.38
C LEU A 22 -0.56 6.82 -12.83
N PHE A 23 -0.61 7.19 -14.11
CA PHE A 23 -1.73 7.87 -14.77
C PHE A 23 -2.16 7.09 -16.02
N GLU A 24 -2.38 5.78 -15.88
CA GLU A 24 -3.20 5.08 -16.87
C GLU A 24 -4.67 5.32 -16.55
N ASN A 25 -5.31 6.05 -17.47
CA ASN A 25 -6.74 6.33 -17.48
C ASN A 25 -7.52 5.01 -17.53
N SER A 26 -8.04 4.54 -16.40
CA SER A 26 -9.03 3.46 -16.39
C SER A 26 -10.41 4.01 -16.74
N THR A 27 -10.60 4.44 -17.98
CA THR A 27 -11.94 4.53 -18.59
C THR A 27 -12.29 3.16 -19.14
N SER A 28 -13.00 2.37 -18.35
CA SER A 28 -13.92 1.36 -18.85
C SER A 28 -15.09 1.25 -17.87
N ILE A 29 -16.14 2.03 -18.11
CA ILE A 29 -17.45 1.74 -17.55
C ILE A 29 -17.99 0.55 -18.36
N GLN A 30 -18.06 -0.63 -17.75
CA GLN A 30 -18.94 -1.71 -18.20
C GLN A 30 -20.06 -1.81 -17.17
N SER A 31 -21.26 -1.47 -17.60
CA SER A 31 -22.49 -1.55 -16.81
C SER A 31 -23.09 -2.95 -16.97
N ASP A 32 -22.70 -3.88 -16.11
CA ASP A 32 -23.39 -5.16 -15.99
C ASP A 32 -24.40 -5.08 -14.83
N SER A 33 -25.68 -5.03 -15.21
CA SER A 33 -26.83 -5.01 -14.31
C SER A 33 -27.01 -6.39 -13.64
N VAL A 34 -26.64 -6.51 -12.37
CA VAL A 34 -27.03 -7.66 -11.53
C VAL A 34 -28.04 -7.20 -10.51
N ASN A 35 -29.31 -7.59 -10.71
CA ASN A 35 -30.40 -7.31 -9.80
C ASN A 35 -30.27 -8.21 -8.55
N SER A 36 -30.13 -7.61 -7.36
CA SER A 36 -30.42 -8.27 -6.09
C SER A 36 -31.37 -7.41 -5.28
N THR A 37 -32.61 -7.88 -5.22
CA THR A 37 -33.70 -7.35 -4.41
C THR A 37 -33.40 -7.63 -2.94
N ASN A 38 -33.21 -6.59 -2.13
CA ASN A 38 -33.43 -6.63 -0.69
C ASN A 38 -33.88 -5.24 -0.22
N GLU A 39 -35.14 -5.19 0.21
CA GLU A 39 -35.88 -4.01 0.63
C GLU A 39 -35.34 -3.47 1.98
N GLY A 40 -34.75 -2.28 1.92
CA GLY A 40 -34.51 -1.35 3.04
C GLY A 40 -34.57 0.07 2.46
N PRO A 41 -34.57 1.16 3.24
CA PRO A 41 -34.57 2.50 2.66
C PRO A 41 -33.20 2.77 2.02
N VAL A 42 -33.00 2.28 0.81
CA VAL A 42 -31.80 2.51 0.02
C VAL A 42 -31.96 3.88 -0.61
N THR A 43 -31.57 4.94 0.11
CA THR A 43 -31.22 6.21 -0.54
C THR A 43 -29.91 5.99 -1.29
N SER A 44 -30.02 5.26 -2.41
CA SER A 44 -28.96 4.98 -3.36
C SER A 44 -28.76 6.22 -4.21
N GLU A 45 -28.26 7.28 -3.57
CA GLU A 45 -27.54 8.30 -4.31
C GLU A 45 -26.31 7.60 -4.88
N ASN A 46 -26.23 7.51 -6.22
CA ASN A 46 -25.11 6.90 -6.95
C ASN A 46 -23.84 7.72 -6.70
N LYS A 47 -23.24 7.56 -5.52
CA LYS A 47 -22.04 8.30 -5.12
C LYS A 47 -20.81 7.66 -5.71
N GLN A 48 -20.09 8.38 -6.55
CA GLN A 48 -18.83 7.97 -7.13
C GLN A 48 -17.67 8.47 -6.26
N TYR A 49 -16.76 7.57 -5.92
CA TYR A 49 -15.64 7.86 -5.04
C TYR A 49 -14.34 7.94 -5.84
N PHE A 50 -13.58 9.00 -5.64
CA PHE A 50 -12.27 9.18 -6.26
C PHE A 50 -11.24 9.66 -5.25
N SER A 51 -9.96 9.39 -5.53
CA SER A 51 -8.85 9.91 -4.75
C SER A 51 -7.91 10.72 -5.63
N LEU A 52 -7.54 11.91 -5.18
CA LEU A 52 -6.55 12.76 -5.87
C LEU A 52 -5.29 12.92 -5.01
N PRO A 53 -4.10 12.91 -5.63
CA PRO A 53 -2.88 13.27 -4.92
C PRO A 53 -2.97 14.72 -4.43
N LEU A 54 -2.54 14.97 -3.19
CA LEU A 54 -2.48 16.32 -2.61
C LEU A 54 -1.27 17.08 -3.17
N ILE A 55 -1.53 17.88 -4.21
CA ILE A 55 -0.60 18.81 -4.83
C ILE A 55 -0.99 20.20 -4.36
N LYS A 56 -0.03 20.93 -3.79
CA LYS A 56 -0.25 22.28 -3.28
C LYS A 56 -0.84 23.14 -4.41
N GLU A 57 -1.88 23.92 -4.08
CA GLU A 57 -2.58 24.85 -4.98
C GLU A 57 -3.41 24.22 -6.12
N LEU A 58 -3.08 23.04 -6.63
CA LEU A 58 -3.81 22.38 -7.72
C LEU A 58 -5.01 21.57 -7.21
N THR A 59 -4.76 20.61 -6.33
CA THR A 59 -5.80 19.73 -5.76
C THR A 59 -6.95 20.50 -5.11
N PRO A 60 -6.75 21.58 -4.31
CA PRO A 60 -7.88 22.32 -3.75
C PRO A 60 -8.73 23.03 -4.81
N LYS A 61 -8.13 23.50 -5.91
CA LYS A 61 -8.88 24.11 -7.02
C LYS A 61 -9.77 23.08 -7.71
N ILE A 62 -9.22 21.90 -8.02
CA ILE A 62 -9.96 20.79 -8.62
C ILE A 62 -11.07 20.31 -7.66
N ALA A 63 -10.75 20.15 -6.38
CA ALA A 63 -11.73 19.76 -5.36
C ALA A 63 -12.90 20.74 -5.26
N ASN A 64 -12.64 22.05 -5.38
CA ASN A 64 -13.70 23.06 -5.35
C ASN A 64 -14.63 22.99 -6.57
N VAL A 65 -14.10 22.64 -7.75
CA VAL A 65 -14.94 22.40 -8.94
C VAL A 65 -15.80 21.14 -8.74
N ILE A 66 -15.20 20.06 -8.26
CA ILE A 66 -15.91 18.77 -8.08
C ILE A 66 -16.95 18.83 -6.95
N LYS A 67 -16.73 19.62 -5.90
CA LYS A 67 -17.71 19.83 -4.81
C LYS A 67 -19.06 20.34 -5.27
N GLN A 68 -19.15 20.95 -6.46
CA GLN A 68 -20.43 21.39 -7.02
C GLN A 68 -21.31 20.20 -7.45
N SER A 69 -20.71 19.04 -7.69
CA SER A 69 -21.44 17.79 -7.93
C SER A 69 -21.75 17.09 -6.61
N GLN A 70 -23.02 16.79 -6.35
CA GLN A 70 -23.47 16.08 -5.14
C GLN A 70 -23.20 14.57 -5.19
N GLU A 71 -22.92 14.06 -6.39
CA GLU A 71 -22.70 12.63 -6.67
C GLU A 71 -21.24 12.22 -6.48
N ILE A 72 -20.29 13.15 -6.36
CA ILE A 72 -18.86 12.81 -6.32
C ILE A 72 -18.27 13.08 -4.94
N ILE A 73 -17.73 12.04 -4.32
CA ILE A 73 -16.96 12.13 -3.07
C ILE A 73 -15.48 12.03 -3.39
N LEU A 74 -14.74 13.10 -3.06
CA LEU A 74 -13.32 13.20 -3.31
C LEU A 74 -12.50 13.04 -2.02
N ALA A 75 -11.52 12.13 -2.05
CA ALA A 75 -10.51 11.97 -1.01
C ALA A 75 -9.14 12.52 -1.44
N HIS A 76 -8.33 12.96 -0.47
CA HIS A 76 -6.95 13.39 -0.71
C HIS A 76 -5.96 12.28 -0.35
N LYS A 77 -5.07 11.95 -1.28
CA LYS A 77 -4.01 10.96 -1.12
C LYS A 77 -2.65 11.65 -1.04
N GLN A 78 -1.79 11.26 -0.11
CA GLN A 78 -0.41 11.73 -0.11
C GLN A 78 0.42 10.95 -1.14
N LEU A 79 1.18 11.65 -1.99
CA LEU A 79 2.09 11.02 -2.96
C LEU A 79 3.25 10.29 -2.26
N LYS A 80 3.76 10.85 -1.17
CA LYS A 80 4.82 10.26 -0.34
C LYS A 80 4.29 10.11 1.08
N PRO A 81 3.64 8.98 1.42
CA PRO A 81 3.23 8.75 2.79
C PRO A 81 4.47 8.64 3.68
N GLU A 82 4.31 8.99 4.96
CA GLU A 82 5.39 9.02 5.95
C GLU A 82 6.22 7.72 5.98
N ARG A 83 5.53 6.57 5.90
CA ARG A 83 6.14 5.22 5.81
C ARG A 83 7.11 5.01 4.64
N MET A 84 7.05 5.87 3.62
CA MET A 84 7.92 5.82 2.45
C MET A 84 9.14 6.75 2.60
N LEU A 85 9.00 7.83 3.37
CA LEU A 85 10.08 8.77 3.67
C LEU A 85 11.00 8.22 4.76
N PHE A 86 10.40 7.63 5.79
CA PHE A 86 11.14 6.93 6.83
C PHE A 86 11.16 5.44 6.46
N SER A 87 12.34 4.93 6.12
CA SER A 87 12.55 3.48 6.13
C SER A 87 12.15 2.94 7.50
N GLN A 88 11.75 1.67 7.59
CA GLN A 88 11.49 1.02 8.88
C GLN A 88 12.57 1.45 9.87
N LEU A 89 12.18 2.21 10.91
CA LEU A 89 13.12 2.82 11.88
C LEU A 89 13.95 1.76 12.61
N LYS A 90 13.50 0.50 12.53
CA LYS A 90 14.16 -0.66 13.07
C LYS A 90 14.59 -1.56 11.93
N ASP A 91 15.82 -2.04 12.01
CA ASP A 91 16.28 -3.12 11.18
C ASP A 91 15.39 -4.35 11.39
N ARG A 92 15.13 -5.09 10.31
CA ARG A 92 14.40 -6.35 10.41
C ARG A 92 15.23 -7.33 11.24
N THR A 93 14.60 -7.98 12.22
CA THR A 93 15.23 -9.07 12.98
C THR A 93 15.67 -10.18 12.04
N LYS A 94 16.97 -10.53 12.09
CA LYS A 94 17.56 -11.62 11.31
C LYS A 94 16.78 -12.92 11.58
N PRO A 95 16.62 -13.82 10.59
CA PRO A 95 15.80 -15.01 10.74
C PRO A 95 16.11 -15.86 11.99
N LEU A 96 17.38 -15.98 12.36
CA LEU A 96 17.81 -16.77 13.53
C LEU A 96 17.50 -16.11 14.87
N ASP A 97 17.33 -14.78 14.89
CA ASP A 97 17.09 -14.00 16.11
C ASP A 97 15.59 -13.78 16.36
N ARG A 98 14.71 -14.42 15.56
CA ARG A 98 13.25 -14.35 15.71
C ARG A 98 12.75 -15.35 16.75
N SER A 99 11.80 -14.93 17.58
CA SER A 99 11.03 -15.76 18.50
C SER A 99 9.65 -16.10 17.93
N HIS A 100 8.95 -17.07 18.52
CA HIS A 100 7.61 -17.52 18.10
C HIS A 100 7.52 -17.94 16.63
N VAL A 101 8.56 -18.61 16.13
CA VAL A 101 8.65 -19.02 14.71
C VAL A 101 8.14 -20.45 14.56
N ILE A 102 7.40 -20.68 13.46
CA ILE A 102 7.08 -22.02 12.96
C ILE A 102 8.17 -22.41 11.96
N TYR A 103 8.77 -23.58 12.15
CA TYR A 103 9.81 -24.09 11.26
C TYR A 103 9.42 -25.45 10.67
N GLU A 104 9.99 -25.74 9.51
CA GLU A 104 9.82 -26.99 8.79
C GLU A 104 11.16 -27.70 8.67
N ILE A 105 11.17 -29.01 8.97
CA ILE A 105 12.30 -29.89 8.68
C ILE A 105 11.81 -30.95 7.68
N PRO A 106 12.31 -30.92 6.43
CA PRO A 106 11.96 -31.94 5.44
C PRO A 106 12.64 -33.26 5.79
N TYR A 107 11.91 -34.37 5.64
CA TYR A 107 12.52 -35.69 5.70
C TYR A 107 13.23 -36.01 4.39
N GLN A 108 14.37 -36.68 4.45
CA GLN A 108 15.23 -36.87 3.27
C GLN A 108 14.68 -37.92 2.29
N ASP A 109 14.00 -38.94 2.80
CA ASP A 109 13.60 -40.12 2.01
C ASP A 109 12.07 -40.26 1.82
N CYS A 110 11.27 -39.26 2.19
CA CYS A 110 9.83 -39.27 1.94
C CYS A 110 9.24 -37.85 1.88
N SER A 111 8.01 -37.71 1.39
CA SER A 111 7.32 -36.42 1.27
C SER A 111 6.82 -35.87 2.62
N LEU A 112 7.15 -36.51 3.74
CA LEU A 112 6.75 -36.07 5.07
C LEU A 112 7.66 -34.95 5.56
N LYS A 113 7.05 -34.02 6.29
CA LYS A 113 7.70 -32.83 6.81
C LYS A 113 7.34 -32.67 8.27
N TYR A 114 8.34 -32.42 9.12
CA TYR A 114 8.10 -32.09 10.52
C TYR A 114 7.85 -30.59 10.63
N ILE A 115 6.72 -30.21 11.23
CA ILE A 115 6.37 -28.82 11.51
C ILE A 115 6.39 -28.62 13.02
N GLY A 116 7.22 -27.70 13.50
CA GLY A 116 7.37 -27.39 14.91
C GLY A 116 7.23 -25.90 15.18
N GLN A 117 6.81 -25.55 16.40
CA GLN A 117 6.80 -24.17 16.89
C GLN A 117 7.88 -23.99 17.96
N LYS A 118 8.62 -22.88 17.91
CA LYS A 118 9.59 -22.51 18.96
C LYS A 118 9.20 -21.17 19.59
N GLN A 119 9.05 -21.15 20.91
CA GLN A 119 8.74 -19.92 21.66
C GLN A 119 9.97 -19.01 21.82
N ARG A 120 11.17 -19.59 21.99
CA ARG A 120 12.45 -18.89 22.12
C ARG A 120 13.07 -18.57 20.76
N ASN A 121 14.11 -17.73 20.75
CA ASN A 121 14.88 -17.41 19.54
C ASN A 121 15.45 -18.67 18.88
N LEU A 122 15.60 -18.67 17.55
CA LEU A 122 16.10 -19.84 16.82
C LEU A 122 17.58 -20.13 17.14
N LYS A 123 18.40 -19.08 17.29
CA LYS A 123 19.78 -19.15 17.76
C LYS A 123 19.80 -19.57 19.23
N SER A 124 20.43 -20.72 19.50
CA SER A 124 20.78 -21.16 20.85
C SER A 124 22.13 -20.61 21.27
#